data_AF-B1FN56-F1
#
_entry.id   AF-B1FN56-F1
#
_cell.length_a   1.000
_cell.length_b   1.000
_cell.length_c   1.000
_cell.angle_alpha   90.00
_cell.angle_beta   90.00
_cell.angle_gamma   90.00
#
_symmetry.space_group_name_H-M   'P 1'
#
loop_
_entity.id
_entity.type
_entity.pdbx_description
1 polymer ?
#
loop_
_entity_poly.entity_id
_entity_poly.type
_entity_poly.pdbx_seq_one_letter_code
_entity_poly.pdbx_strand_id
1 'polypeptide(L)'
;MTRFAIGFALALLGASATSAFAADDVVNLTLKDHKFSPDGVTIPAGKKVKFVVKNLDATPAEFESDDFKAEKVVPAGKSVEILVGPLKAGTYEFHDEYHEAQSKTHLTVK
;
A
#
# COMPACT_ATOMS: atom_id res chain seq x y z
N MET A 1 -44.30 35.54 -47.60
CA MET A 1 -42.85 35.56 -47.92
C MET A 1 -42.09 35.63 -46.61
N THR A 2 -41.10 34.74 -46.44
CA THR A 2 -39.91 34.83 -45.55
C THR A 2 -40.11 34.98 -44.03
N ARG A 3 -39.43 34.30 -43.10
CA ARG A 3 -38.56 33.11 -43.00
C ARG A 3 -37.89 33.21 -41.60
N PHE A 4 -37.87 32.12 -40.81
CA PHE A 4 -36.90 31.79 -39.71
C PHE A 4 -36.84 32.73 -38.48
N ALA A 5 -36.64 32.27 -37.24
CA ALA A 5 -35.49 31.48 -36.81
C ALA A 5 -35.76 30.55 -35.62
N ILE A 6 -34.99 29.46 -35.65
CA ILE A 6 -34.84 28.37 -34.71
C ILE A 6 -33.90 28.82 -33.59
N GLY A 7 -34.24 28.53 -32.34
CA GLY A 7 -33.34 28.64 -31.19
C GLY A 7 -33.26 27.31 -30.45
N PHE A 8 -32.32 26.46 -30.88
CA PHE A 8 -32.04 25.15 -30.28
C PHE A 8 -31.03 25.36 -29.14
N ALA A 9 -31.49 25.30 -27.89
CA ALA A 9 -30.61 25.33 -26.72
C ALA A 9 -30.20 23.90 -26.37
N LEU A 10 -29.04 23.47 -26.88
CA LEU A 10 -28.43 22.19 -26.56
C LEU A 10 -27.73 22.29 -25.19
N ALA A 11 -28.38 21.80 -24.13
CA ALA A 11 -27.76 21.67 -22.82
C ALA A 11 -26.83 20.44 -22.83
N LEU A 12 -25.52 20.67 -22.98
CA LEU A 12 -24.50 19.64 -22.71
C LEU A 12 -24.40 19.41 -21.21
N LEU A 13 -25.10 18.39 -20.72
CA LEU A 13 -24.87 17.84 -19.40
C LEU A 13 -23.65 16.90 -19.49
N GLY A 14 -22.46 17.47 -19.30
CA GLY A 14 -21.23 16.71 -19.12
C GLY A 14 -21.27 15.99 -17.78
N ALA A 15 -21.81 14.77 -17.76
CA ALA A 15 -21.62 13.85 -16.63
C ALA A 15 -20.17 13.36 -16.66
N SER A 16 -19.31 14.07 -15.93
CA SER A 16 -17.94 13.70 -15.67
C SER A 16 -17.88 12.28 -15.08
N ALA A 17 -17.15 11.40 -15.75
CA ALA A 17 -16.98 10.00 -15.37
C ALA A 17 -16.41 9.86 -13.95
N THR A 18 -17.18 9.26 -13.04
CA THR A 18 -16.64 8.69 -11.80
C THR A 18 -16.14 7.29 -12.09
N SER A 19 -14.91 7.19 -12.59
CA SER A 19 -14.19 5.93 -12.66
C SER A 19 -12.80 6.14 -12.08
N ALA A 20 -12.74 6.24 -10.76
CA ALA A 20 -11.54 5.95 -10.00
C ALA A 20 -11.84 4.73 -9.14
N PHE A 21 -11.78 3.54 -9.74
CA PHE A 21 -11.38 2.37 -8.96
C PHE A 21 -9.93 2.65 -8.58
N ALA A 22 -9.72 3.18 -7.37
CA ALA A 22 -8.40 3.31 -6.81
C ALA A 22 -7.81 1.89 -6.80
N ALA A 23 -6.78 1.65 -7.62
CA ALA A 23 -5.93 0.50 -7.40
C ALA A 23 -5.42 0.65 -5.97
N ASP A 24 -5.67 -0.33 -5.10
CA ASP A 24 -5.07 -0.35 -3.77
C ASP A 24 -3.56 -0.17 -3.97
N ASP A 25 -2.98 0.84 -3.32
CA ASP A 25 -1.54 1.06 -3.41
C ASP A 25 -0.84 -0.22 -2.92
N VAL A 26 0.00 -0.83 -3.77
CA VAL A 26 0.71 -2.07 -3.46
C VAL A 26 2.18 -1.76 -3.21
N VAL A 27 2.65 -2.08 -2.00
CA VAL A 27 4.07 -2.08 -1.63
C VAL A 27 4.60 -3.49 -1.75
N ASN A 28 5.67 -3.69 -2.52
CA ASN A 28 6.34 -4.99 -2.62
C ASN A 28 7.62 -4.97 -1.79
N LEU A 29 7.75 -5.93 -0.87
CA LEU A 29 8.94 -6.14 -0.04
C LEU A 29 9.51 -7.53 -0.31
N THR A 30 10.83 -7.63 -0.27
CA THR A 30 11.53 -8.91 -0.12
C THR A 30 12.21 -8.98 1.24
N LEU A 31 12.20 -10.14 1.88
CA LEU A 31 13.02 -10.42 3.05
C LEU A 31 14.12 -11.39 2.63
N LYS A 32 15.39 -11.00 2.78
CA LYS A 32 16.55 -11.84 2.49
C LYS A 32 17.64 -11.60 3.52
N ASP A 33 18.25 -12.67 4.00
CA ASP A 33 19.22 -12.66 5.10
C ASP A 33 18.68 -11.83 6.28
N HIS A 34 17.39 -12.03 6.58
CA HIS A 34 16.61 -11.33 7.61
C HIS A 34 16.56 -9.80 7.45
N LYS A 35 16.70 -9.29 6.22
CA LYS A 35 16.61 -7.86 5.92
C LYS A 35 15.51 -7.58 4.92
N PHE A 36 14.67 -6.59 5.22
CA PHE A 36 13.70 -6.11 4.26
C PHE A 36 14.39 -5.29 3.17
N SER A 37 13.90 -5.44 1.95
CA SER A 37 14.29 -4.61 0.80
C SER A 37 13.03 -4.16 0.06
N PRO A 38 12.91 -2.86 -0.30
CA PRO A 38 13.85 -1.78 0.02
C PRO A 38 14.01 -1.55 1.54
N ASP A 39 15.15 -0.97 1.93
CA ASP A 39 15.36 -0.54 3.32
C ASP A 39 14.55 0.75 3.55
N GLY A 40 13.40 0.54 4.18
CA GLY A 40 12.39 1.55 4.37
C GLY A 40 11.45 1.74 3.19
N VAL A 41 10.23 2.15 3.50
CA VAL A 41 9.18 2.42 2.52
C VAL A 41 8.39 3.68 2.87
N THR A 42 7.76 4.28 1.87
CA THR A 42 6.87 5.42 2.04
C THR A 42 5.48 5.11 1.50
N ILE A 43 4.43 5.41 2.28
CA ILE A 43 3.03 5.21 1.89
C ILE A 43 2.19 6.48 2.14
N PRO A 44 1.05 6.64 1.45
CA PRO A 44 0.14 7.77 1.70
C PRO A 44 -0.54 7.71 3.07
N ALA A 45 -0.62 8.85 3.76
CA ALA A 45 -1.42 9.01 4.97
C ALA A 45 -2.93 8.82 4.71
N GLY A 46 -3.64 8.30 5.71
CA GLY A 46 -5.10 8.16 5.68
C GLY A 46 -5.64 7.08 4.72
N LYS A 47 -4.77 6.27 4.11
CA LYS A 47 -5.15 5.18 3.22
C LYS A 47 -4.68 3.82 3.75
N LYS A 48 -5.47 2.80 3.49
CA LYS A 48 -5.04 1.41 3.65
C LYS A 48 -4.21 1.01 2.43
N VAL A 49 -3.08 0.35 2.66
CA VAL A 49 -2.10 -0.01 1.64
C VAL A 49 -1.79 -1.49 1.77
N LYS A 50 -1.71 -2.18 0.64
CA LYS A 50 -1.40 -3.62 0.63
C LYS A 50 0.10 -3.83 0.52
N PHE A 51 0.66 -4.53 1.47
CA PHE A 51 2.05 -4.96 1.46
C PHE A 51 2.10 -6.41 0.97
N VAL A 52 2.94 -6.68 -0.02
CA VAL A 52 3.27 -8.03 -0.49
C VAL A 52 4.68 -8.34 -0.04
N VAL A 53 4.84 -9.21 0.94
CA VAL A 53 6.15 -9.58 1.49
C VAL A 53 6.54 -10.95 0.97
N LYS A 54 7.65 -11.02 0.23
CA LYS A 54 8.26 -12.28 -0.24
C LYS A 54 9.45 -12.65 0.62
N ASN A 55 9.36 -13.75 1.34
CA ASN A 55 10.47 -14.32 2.08
C ASN A 55 11.37 -15.14 1.13
N LEU A 56 12.62 -14.71 0.98
CA LEU A 56 13.67 -15.35 0.17
C LEU A 56 14.64 -16.20 1.01
N ASP A 57 14.40 -16.28 2.31
CA ASP A 57 15.18 -17.13 3.22
C ASP A 57 14.62 -18.54 3.28
N ALA A 58 15.46 -19.45 3.78
CA ALA A 58 15.13 -20.86 3.94
C ALA A 58 14.34 -21.15 5.22
N THR A 59 14.19 -20.16 6.09
CA THR A 59 13.44 -20.24 7.35
C THR A 59 12.17 -19.37 7.28
N PRO A 60 11.12 -19.71 8.03
CA PRO A 60 10.02 -18.79 8.26
C PRO A 60 10.51 -17.48 8.87
N ALA A 61 9.74 -16.42 8.63
CA ALA A 61 9.86 -15.11 9.24
C ALA A 61 8.49 -14.65 9.72
N GLU A 62 8.43 -13.63 10.55
CA GLU A 62 7.18 -13.04 11.03
C GLU A 62 7.26 -11.53 10.91
N PHE A 63 6.53 -10.97 9.94
CA PHE A 63 6.38 -9.52 9.85
C PHE A 63 5.61 -9.05 11.08
N GLU A 64 6.19 -8.12 11.84
CA GLU A 64 5.58 -7.54 13.03
C GLU A 64 5.74 -6.02 13.02
N SER A 65 4.77 -5.32 13.61
CA SER A 65 4.91 -3.92 13.96
C SER A 65 4.13 -3.60 15.22
N ASP A 66 4.86 -3.18 16.25
CA ASP A 66 4.27 -2.65 17.46
C ASP A 66 3.56 -1.31 17.26
N ASP A 67 3.98 -0.50 16.29
CA ASP A 67 3.44 0.84 16.12
C ASP A 67 2.06 0.84 15.44
N PHE A 68 1.83 -0.11 14.52
CA PHE A 68 0.55 -0.24 13.79
C PHE A 68 -0.16 -1.58 13.94
N LYS A 69 0.33 -2.47 14.82
CA LYS A 69 -0.31 -3.71 15.27
C LYS A 69 -0.69 -4.65 14.13
N ALA A 70 0.31 -4.98 13.31
CA ALA A 70 0.16 -5.95 12.23
C ALA A 70 1.21 -7.06 12.34
N GLU A 71 0.71 -8.28 12.47
CA GLU A 71 1.50 -9.51 12.57
C GLU A 71 1.17 -10.43 11.39
N LYS A 72 2.19 -11.01 10.75
CA LYS A 72 1.99 -12.10 9.79
C LYS A 72 3.22 -12.97 9.62
N VAL A 73 3.06 -14.27 9.89
CA VAL A 73 4.04 -15.29 9.48
C VAL A 73 4.17 -15.34 7.95
N VAL A 74 5.41 -15.23 7.46
CA VAL A 74 5.81 -15.36 6.06
C VAL A 74 6.63 -16.65 5.90
N PRO A 75 6.03 -17.75 5.40
CA PRO A 75 6.73 -19.02 5.24
C PRO A 75 7.95 -18.91 4.32
N ALA A 76 8.96 -19.75 4.55
CA ALA A 76 10.18 -19.83 3.74
C ALA A 76 9.87 -19.93 2.24
N GLY A 77 10.48 -19.08 1.43
CA GLY A 77 10.30 -19.06 -0.02
C GLY A 77 8.91 -18.65 -0.53
N LYS A 78 8.02 -18.13 0.34
CA LYS A 78 6.65 -17.76 -0.02
C LYS A 78 6.41 -16.25 0.06
N SER A 79 5.28 -15.83 -0.51
CA SER A 79 4.77 -14.47 -0.40
C SER A 79 3.48 -14.45 0.42
N VAL A 80 3.28 -13.38 1.19
CA VAL A 80 2.00 -13.09 1.88
C VAL A 80 1.57 -11.65 1.61
N GLU A 81 0.27 -11.40 1.76
CA GLU A 81 -0.32 -10.06 1.72
C GLU A 81 -0.65 -9.59 3.15
N ILE A 82 -0.33 -8.33 3.46
CA ILE A 82 -0.56 -7.67 4.75
C ILE A 82 -1.21 -6.32 4.46
N LEU A 83 -2.32 -6.01 5.12
CA LEU A 83 -2.99 -4.71 4.97
C LEU A 83 -2.50 -3.77 6.06
N VAL A 84 -1.86 -2.67 5.66
CA VAL A 84 -1.29 -1.66 6.56
C VAL A 84 -2.16 -0.40 6.51
N GLY A 85 -2.48 0.15 7.68
CA GLY A 85 -3.25 1.38 7.82
C GLY A 85 -4.78 1.25 7.64
N PRO A 86 -5.49 2.39 7.59
CA PRO A 86 -4.98 3.76 7.43
C PRO A 86 -4.18 4.26 8.63
N LEU A 87 -3.03 4.89 8.35
CA LEU A 87 -2.14 5.48 9.36
C LEU A 87 -2.12 7.01 9.27
N LYS A 88 -1.79 7.68 10.37
CA LYS A 88 -1.52 9.12 10.38
C LYS A 88 -0.14 9.38 9.77
N ALA A 89 0.11 10.59 9.28
CA ALA A 89 1.44 10.98 8.86
C ALA A 89 2.43 10.85 10.04
N GLY A 90 3.60 10.27 9.79
CA GLY A 90 4.54 9.91 10.85
C GLY A 90 5.60 8.90 10.37
N THR A 91 6.45 8.49 11.30
CA THR A 91 7.40 7.38 11.11
C THR A 91 6.99 6.24 12.03
N TYR A 92 6.99 5.04 11.49
CA TYR A 92 6.63 3.80 12.15
C TYR A 92 7.75 2.78 11.90
N GLU A 93 7.80 1.71 12.70
CA GLU A 93 8.76 0.63 12.54
C GLU A 93 8.07 -0.72 12.26
N PHE A 94 8.76 -1.59 11.55
CA PHE A 94 8.40 -3.00 11.41
C PHE A 94 9.65 -3.87 11.27
N HIS A 95 9.53 -5.15 11.60
CA HIS A 95 10.65 -6.08 11.67
C HIS A 95 10.21 -7.53 11.39
N ASP A 96 11.20 -8.43 11.26
CA ASP A 96 11.03 -9.88 11.39
C ASP A 96 11.20 -10.23 12.87
N GLU A 97 10.13 -10.61 13.57
CA GLU A 97 10.14 -10.90 15.02
C GLU A 97 11.18 -11.96 15.39
N TYR A 98 11.40 -12.95 14.52
CA TYR A 98 12.36 -14.01 14.79
C TYR A 98 13.82 -13.53 14.71
N HIS A 99 14.06 -12.35 14.11
CA HIS A 99 15.40 -11.78 13.87
C HIS A 99 15.41 -10.26 14.04
N GLU A 100 14.70 -9.73 15.04
CA GLU A 100 14.43 -8.29 15.23
C GLU A 100 15.70 -7.41 15.09
N ALA A 101 16.78 -7.79 15.78
CA ALA A 101 18.04 -7.04 15.78
C ALA A 101 18.67 -6.84 14.38
N GLN A 102 18.31 -7.67 13.39
CA GLN A 102 18.87 -7.66 12.04
C GLN A 102 17.93 -7.02 11.02
N SER A 103 16.63 -7.03 11.32
CA SER A 103 15.52 -6.86 10.39
C SER A 103 14.75 -5.55 10.56
N LYS A 104 14.93 -4.82 11.67
CA LYS A 104 14.27 -3.52 11.88
C LYS A 104 14.44 -2.59 10.69
N THR A 105 13.32 -2.04 10.22
CA THR A 105 13.28 -1.00 9.20
C THR A 105 12.12 -0.04 9.46
N HIS A 106 12.01 1.01 8.65
CA HIS A 106 11.09 2.12 8.89
C HIS A 106 10.02 2.27 7.80
N LEU A 107 8.84 2.70 8.22
CA LEU A 107 7.74 3.10 7.36
C LEU A 107 7.49 4.60 7.55
N THR A 108 7.68 5.37 6.47
CA THR A 108 7.28 6.77 6.42
C THR A 108 5.85 6.88 5.89
N VAL A 109 4.97 7.55 6.62
CA VAL A 109 3.60 7.85 6.20
C VAL A 109 3.49 9.35 5.96
N LYS A 110 3.07 9.77 4.76
CA LYS A 110 2.94 11.19 4.40
C LYS A 110 1.81 11.49 3.44
#